data_AF-A0A2V5UVQ7-F1
#
_entry.id   AF-A0A2V5UVQ7-F1
#
_cell.length_a   1.000
_cell.length_b   1.000
_cell.length_c   1.000
_cell.angle_alpha   90.00
_cell.angle_beta   90.00
_cell.angle_gamma   90.00
#
_symmetry.space_group_name_H-M   'P 1'
#
loop_
_entity.id
_entity.type
_entity.pdbx_description
1 polymer ?
#
loop_
_entity_poly.entity_id
_entity_poly.type
_entity_poly.pdbx_seq_one_letter_code
_entity_poly.pdbx_strand_id
1 'polypeptide(L)' 'MHDKNEKVLEAGCGLGRVVKYLHDRGFKQMSGIEVNNATVDFLNTFHPELDIRQGNILRLPYPNNTFDSKLWR' A
#
# COMPACT_ATOMS: atom_id res chain seq x y z
N MET A 1 -7.87 -4.42 17.55
CA MET A 1 -8.49 -3.48 16.59
C MET A 1 -7.37 -2.59 16.11
N HIS A 2 -7.11 -2.49 14.81
CA HIS A 2 -6.02 -1.65 14.30
C HIS A 2 -6.37 -0.17 14.53
N ASP A 3 -5.43 0.61 15.04
CA ASP A 3 -5.58 2.06 15.14
C ASP A 3 -5.62 2.64 13.72
N LYS A 4 -6.51 3.62 13.48
CA LYS A 4 -6.64 4.27 12.16
C LYS A 4 -5.41 5.11 11.77
N ASN A 5 -4.52 5.35 12.72
CA ASN A 5 -3.23 6.01 12.52
C ASN A 5 -2.06 5.04 12.30
N GLU A 6 -2.27 3.72 12.41
CA GLU A 6 -1.21 2.74 12.12
C GLU A 6 -0.73 2.84 10.67
N LYS A 7 0.58 2.74 10.49
CA LYS A 7 1.20 2.61 9.17
C LYS A 7 1.06 1.18 8.70
N VAL A 8 0.27 0.98 7.66
CA VAL A 8 -0.03 -0.34 7.12
C VAL A 8 0.53 -0.45 5.72
N LEU A 9 1.26 -1.54 5.46
CA LEU A 9 1.74 -1.90 4.12
C LEU A 9 0.94 -3.09 3.58
N GLU A 10 0.36 -2.93 2.39
CA GLU A 10 -0.12 -4.05 1.57
C GLU A 10 0.99 -4.46 0.60
N ALA A 11 1.60 -5.63 0.83
CA ALA A 11 2.63 -6.19 -0.02
C ALA A 11 1.99 -6.98 -1.18
N GLY A 12 2.18 -6.53 -2.43
CA GLY A 12 1.52 -7.10 -3.60
C GLY A 12 0.08 -6.59 -3.76
N CYS A 13 -0.09 -5.27 -3.78
CA CYS A 13 -1.42 -4.65 -3.72
C CYS A 13 -2.24 -4.75 -5.03
N GLY A 14 -1.64 -5.16 -6.15
CA GLY A 14 -2.33 -5.24 -7.44
C GLY A 14 -2.98 -3.90 -7.79
N LEU A 15 -4.28 -3.93 -8.14
CA LEU A 15 -5.11 -2.74 -8.41
C LEU A 15 -5.51 -1.95 -7.14
N GLY A 16 -4.80 -2.09 -6.03
CA GLY A 16 -4.99 -1.24 -4.84
C GLY A 16 -6.34 -1.39 -4.14
N ARG A 17 -7.07 -2.49 -4.37
CA ARG A 17 -8.46 -2.67 -3.88
C ARG A 17 -8.56 -2.58 -2.36
N VAL A 18 -7.63 -3.19 -1.62
CA VAL A 18 -7.65 -3.17 -0.15
C VAL A 18 -7.09 -1.85 0.38
N VAL A 19 -6.00 -1.33 -0.21
CA VAL A 19 -5.53 0.05 0.03
C VAL A 19 -6.69 1.05 -0.04
N LYS A 20 -7.44 1.08 -1.15
CA LYS A 20 -8.59 1.96 -1.36
C LYS A 20 -9.70 1.72 -0.33
N TYR A 21 -10.06 0.45 -0.11
CA TYR A 21 -11.12 0.07 0.83
C TYR A 21 -10.83 0.53 2.27
N LEU A 22 -9.57 0.46 2.71
CA LEU A 22 -9.16 0.91 4.04
C LEU A 22 -8.98 2.42 4.10
N HIS A 23 -8.40 3.03 3.07
CA HIS A 23 -8.32 4.48 2.92
C HIS A 23 -9.71 5.13 3.06
N ASP A 24 -10.73 4.61 2.37
CA ASP A 24 -12.11 5.11 2.43
C ASP A 24 -12.78 4.96 3.80
N ARG A 25 -12.23 4.11 4.69
CA ARG A 25 -12.67 3.96 6.09
C ARG A 25 -11.92 4.84 7.07
N GLY A 26 -11.00 5.67 6.57
CA GLY A 26 -10.23 6.62 7.35
C GLY A 26 -8.88 6.09 7.85
N PHE A 27 -8.37 4.98 7.30
CA PHE A 27 -6.98 4.59 7.50
C PHE A 27 -6.10 5.47 6.62
N LYS A 28 -5.51 6.52 7.22
CA LYS A 28 -4.79 7.55 6.46
C LYS A 28 -3.36 7.17 6.09
N GLN A 29 -2.82 6.13 6.71
CA GLN A 29 -1.40 5.74 6.61
C GLN A 29 -1.28 4.36 5.92
N MET A 30 -2.08 4.14 4.87
CA MET A 30 -2.02 2.94 4.03
C MET A 30 -1.05 3.16 2.87
N SER A 31 -0.10 2.24 2.69
CA SER A 31 0.77 2.17 1.51
C SER A 31 0.64 0.81 0.82
N GLY A 32 0.77 0.78 -0.50
CA GLY A 32 0.78 -0.45 -1.30
C GLY A 32 2.09 -0.60 -2.07
N ILE A 33 2.59 -1.84 -2.16
CA ILE A 33 3.72 -2.19 -3.04
C ILE A 33 3.23 -3.10 -4.15
N GLU A 34 3.52 -2.73 -5.39
CA GLU A 34 3.21 -3.53 -6.57
C GLU A 34 4.45 -3.69 -7.46
N VAL A 35 4.66 -4.89 -8.00
CA VAL A 35 5.84 -5.21 -8.81
C VAL A 35 5.67 -4.71 -10.26
N ASN A 36 4.43 -4.73 -10.77
CA ASN A 36 4.10 -4.34 -12.14
C ASN A 36 3.98 -2.81 -12.27
N ASN A 37 4.94 -2.20 -12.97
CA ASN A 37 4.97 -0.75 -13.17
C ASN A 37 3.72 -0.19 -13.87
N ALA A 38 3.17 -0.89 -14.86
CA ALA A 38 1.96 -0.43 -15.55
C ALA A 38 0.74 -0.37 -14.62
N THR A 39 0.68 -1.26 -13.63
CA THR A 39 -0.37 -1.23 -12.60
C THR A 39 -0.18 -0.06 -11.65
N VAL A 40 1.07 0.22 -11.25
CA VAL A 40 1.41 1.39 -10.43
C VAL A 40 1.06 2.69 -11.16
N ASP A 41 1.46 2.82 -12.42
CA ASP A 41 1.17 4.01 -13.25
C ASP A 41 -0.34 4.23 -13.39
N PHE A 42 -1.10 3.15 -13.63
CA PHE A 42 -2.56 3.20 -13.66
C PHE A 42 -3.14 3.72 -12.33
N LEU A 43 -2.72 3.16 -11.20
CA LEU A 43 -3.24 3.57 -9.89
C LEU A 43 -2.86 4.99 -9.54
N ASN A 44 -1.62 5.40 -9.79
CA ASN A 44 -1.19 6.78 -9.53
C ASN A 44 -1.89 7.80 -10.45
N THR A 45 -2.37 7.36 -11.63
CA THR A 45 -3.16 8.20 -12.54
C THR A 45 -4.63 8.32 -12.13
N PHE A 46 -5.28 7.20 -11.80
CA PHE A 46 -6.73 7.15 -11.56
C PHE A 46 -7.13 7.22 -10.09
N HIS A 47 -6.21 6.92 -9.18
CA HIS A 47 -6.37 6.92 -7.73
C HIS A 47 -5.18 7.63 -7.03
N PRO A 48 -4.90 8.91 -7.37
CA PRO A 48 -3.76 9.65 -6.82
C PRO A 48 -3.83 9.86 -5.30
N GLU A 49 -4.98 9.60 -4.68
CA GLU A 49 -5.14 9.59 -3.22
C GLU A 49 -4.45 8.40 -2.52
N LEU A 50 -4.10 7.34 -3.28
CA LEU A 50 -3.46 6.14 -2.72
C LEU A 50 -1.93 6.25 -2.79
N ASP A 51 -1.23 5.91 -1.69
CA ASP A 51 0.24 5.80 -1.69
C ASP A 51 0.65 4.42 -2.23
N ILE A 52 0.71 4.30 -3.56
CA ILE A 52 1.14 3.07 -4.25
C ILE A 52 2.53 3.27 -4.82
N ARG A 53 3.44 2.34 -4.51
CA ARG A 53 4.82 2.39 -4.96
C ARG A 53 5.20 1.14 -5.74
N GLN A 54 6.01 1.34 -6.77
CA GLN A 54 6.63 0.23 -7.46
C GLN A 54 7.70 -0.39 -6.56
N GLY A 55 7.67 -1.71 -6.42
CA GLY A 55 8.66 -2.41 -5.62
C GLY A 55 8.53 -3.93 -5.67
N ASN A 56 9.62 -4.61 -5.38
CA ASN A 56 9.63 -6.05 -5.20
C ASN A 56 9.51 -6.37 -3.70
N ILE A 57 8.49 -7.14 -3.32
CA ILE A 57 8.27 -7.54 -1.92
C ILE A 57 9.41 -8.39 -1.34
N LEU A 58 10.20 -9.07 -2.18
CA LEU A 58 11.40 -9.81 -1.78
C LEU A 58 12.60 -8.88 -1.50
N ARG A 59 12.53 -7.62 -1.95
CA ARG A 59 13.55 -6.57 -1.78
C ARG A 59 12.87 -5.24 -1.48
N LEU A 60 12.22 -5.17 -0.33
CA LEU A 60 11.52 -3.96 0.09
C LEU A 60 12.54 -2.82 0.36
N PRO A 61 12.37 -1.64 -0.26
CA PRO A 61 13.24 -0.48 -0.04
C PRO A 61 12.84 0.29 1.24
N TYR A 62 12.43 -0.43 2.30
CA TYR A 62 11.99 0.18 3.55
C TYR A 62 12.94 -0.21 4.69
N PRO A 63 13.32 0.74 5.55
CA PRO A 63 14.00 0.43 6.80
C PRO A 63 13.20 -0.56 7.65
N ASN A 64 13.89 -1.34 8.48
CA ASN A 64 13.23 -2.16 9.49
C ASN A 64 12.32 -1.30 10.38
N ASN A 65 11.17 -1.84 10.78
CA ASN A 65 10.16 -1.18 11.63
C ASN A 65 9.49 0.07 11.02
N THR A 66 9.46 0.19 9.68
CA THR A 66 8.73 1.29 9.01
C THR A 66 7.21 1.20 9.15
N PHE A 67 6.68 -0.02 9.25
CA PHE A 67 5.24 -0.31 9.29
C PHE A 67 4.86 -1.04 10.57
N ASP A 68 3.74 -0.64 11.17
CA ASP A 68 3.19 -1.24 12.38
C ASP A 68 2.54 -2.59 12.08
N SER A 69 1.93 -2.70 10.89
CA SER A 69 1.18 -3.88 10.45
C SER A 69 1.43 -4.18 8.96
N LYS A 70 1.50 -5.47 8.62
CA LYS A 70 1.69 -5.94 7.23
C LYS A 70 0.51 -6.81 6.80
N LEU A 71 -0.08 -6.48 5.65
CA LEU A 71 -1.09 -7.30 5.00
C LEU A 71 -0.43 -8.11 3.87
N TRP A 72 -0.56 -9.44 3.94
CA TRP A 72 -0.08 -10.38 2.92
C TRP A 72 -1.28 -11.08 2.28
N ARG A 73 -1.22 -11.28 0.96
CA ARG A 73 -2.18 -12.10 0.24
C ARG A 73 -1.49 -12.98 -0.78
#